data_AF-A0A519M0P9-F1
#
_entry.id   AF-A0A519M0P9-F1
#
_cell.length_a   1.000
_cell.length_b   1.000
_cell.length_c   1.000
_cell.angle_alpha   90.00
_cell.angle_beta   90.00
_cell.angle_gamma   90.00
#
_symmetry.space_group_name_H-M   'P 1'
#
loop_
_entity.id
_entity.type
_entity.pdbx_description
1 polymer ?
#
loop_
_entity_poly.entity_id
_entity_poly.type
_entity_poly.pdbx_seq_one_letter_code
_entity_poly.pdbx_strand_id
1 'polypeptide(L)' 'LVPLFAWWFGVSLWTAFVMDLGLIVFFLCYTFVFNWGFDRIFGLPASAQAA' A
#
# COMPACT_ATOMS: atom_id res chain seq x y z
N LEU A 1 5.38 -16.87 -9.73
CA LEU A 1 6.31 -15.82 -10.19
C LEU A 1 7.40 -15.53 -9.16
N VAL A 2 7.05 -15.33 -7.89
CA VAL A 2 8.00 -15.11 -6.77
C VAL A 2 9.15 -16.14 -6.70
N PRO A 3 8.94 -17.47 -6.84
CA PRO A 3 10.04 -18.44 -6.81
C PRO A 3 10.97 -18.33 -8.02
N LEU A 4 10.43 -17.92 -9.18
CA LEU A 4 11.17 -17.79 -10.43
C LEU A 4 12.08 -16.55 -10.40
N PHE A 5 11.58 -15.44 -9.85
CA PHE A 5 12.38 -14.22 -9.63
C PHE A 5 13.45 -14.40 -8.55
N ALA A 6 13.13 -15.11 -7.47
CA ALA A 6 14.11 -15.47 -6.43
C ALA A 6 15.26 -16.31 -7.00
N TRP A 7 14.94 -17.29 -7.86
CA TRP A 7 15.94 -18.12 -8.54
C TRP A 7 16.76 -17.34 -9.57
N TRP A 8 16.13 -16.43 -10.32
CA TRP A 8 16.81 -15.62 -11.35
C TRP A 8 17.74 -14.54 -10.77
N PHE A 9 17.37 -13.90 -9.67
CA PHE A 9 18.16 -12.84 -9.03
C PHE A 9 19.09 -13.34 -7.92
N GLY A 10 19.07 -14.64 -7.58
CA GLY A 10 19.83 -15.18 -6.45
C GLY A 10 19.39 -14.60 -5.10
N VAL A 11 18.18 -14.04 -5.05
CA VAL A 11 17.63 -13.34 -3.90
C VAL A 11 16.83 -14.33 -3.07
N SER A 12 17.05 -14.34 -1.75
CA SER A 12 16.36 -15.27 -0.86
C SER A 12 14.84 -15.09 -0.93
N LEU A 13 14.07 -16.18 -0.76
CA LEU A 13 12.61 -16.14 -0.70
C LEU A 13 12.11 -15.11 0.34
N TRP A 14 12.86 -14.93 1.42
CA TRP A 14 12.58 -13.95 2.45
C TRP A 14 12.69 -12.51 1.94
N THR A 15 13.75 -12.21 1.20
CA THR A 15 13.95 -10.87 0.63
C THR A 15 12.87 -10.56 -0.42
N ALA A 16 12.53 -11.52 -1.28
CA ALA A 16 11.46 -11.35 -2.26
C ALA A 16 10.10 -11.10 -1.58
N PHE A 17 9.82 -11.82 -0.48
CA PHE A 17 8.62 -11.61 0.32
C PHE A 17 8.59 -10.23 0.99
N VAL A 18 9.72 -9.76 1.53
CA VAL A 18 9.82 -8.42 2.13
C VAL A 18 9.65 -7.31 1.09
N MET A 19 10.15 -7.49 -0.13
CA MET A 19 9.93 -6.53 -1.22
C MET A 19 8.45 -6.41 -1.60
N ASP A 20 7.75 -7.54 -1.76
CA ASP A 20 6.30 -7.55 -2.02
C ASP A 20 5.54 -6.91 -0.85
N LEU A 21 5.89 -7.25 0.40
CA LEU A 21 5.28 -6.66 1.59
C LEU A 21 5.49 -5.14 1.64
N GLY A 22 6.70 -4.67 1.34
CA GLY A 22 7.04 -3.25 1.29
C GLY A 22 6.19 -2.49 0.27
N LEU A 23 5.99 -3.08 -0.91
CA LEU A 23 5.15 -2.51 -1.96
C LEU A 23 3.68 -2.41 -1.51
N ILE A 24 3.14 -3.47 -0.90
CA ILE A 24 1.77 -3.49 -0.37
C ILE A 24 1.59 -2.43 0.71
N VAL A 25 2.51 -2.36 1.67
CA VAL A 25 2.47 -1.37 2.76
C VAL A 25 2.58 0.05 2.21
N PHE A 26 3.44 0.28 1.22
CA PHE A 26 3.55 1.57 0.55
C PHE A 26 2.22 2.01 -0.08
N PHE A 27 1.57 1.13 -0.86
CA PHE A 27 0.26 1.41 -1.45
C PHE A 27 -0.83 1.62 -0.41
N LEU A 28 -0.82 0.85 0.66
CA LEU A 28 -1.76 0.99 1.77
C LEU A 28 -1.62 2.37 2.43
N CYS A 29 -0.38 2.73 2.81
CA CYS A 29 -0.09 4.04 3.40
C CYS A 29 -0.43 5.18 2.45
N TYR A 30 -0.07 5.07 1.17
CA TYR A 30 -0.43 6.06 0.15
C TYR A 30 -1.95 6.26 0.08
N THR A 31 -2.70 5.16 -0.03
CA THR A 31 -4.16 5.20 -0.13
C THR A 31 -4.77 5.82 1.13
N PHE A 32 -4.28 5.46 2.31
CA PHE A 32 -4.74 6.03 3.57
C PHE A 32 -4.48 7.53 3.66
N VAL A 33 -3.25 7.97 3.38
CA VAL A 33 -2.86 9.38 3.43
C VAL A 33 -3.59 10.19 2.36
N PHE A 34 -3.80 9.62 1.18
CA PHE A 34 -4.56 10.27 0.12
C PHE A 34 -6.01 10.48 0.53
N ASN A 35 -6.70 9.46 1.04
CA ASN A 35 -8.07 9.60 1.53
C ASN A 35 -8.14 10.59 2.70
N TRP A 36 -7.22 10.50 3.65
CA TRP A 36 -7.16 11.43 4.79
C TRP A 36 -6.91 12.88 4.36
N GLY A 37 -6.01 13.09 3.40
CA GLY A 37 -5.74 14.39 2.80
C GLY A 37 -6.92 14.92 2.00
N PHE A 38 -7.60 14.04 1.25
CA PHE A 38 -8.81 14.37 0.50
C PHE A 38 -9.92 14.85 1.44
N ASP A 39 -10.20 14.11 2.51
CA ASP A 39 -11.18 14.48 3.54
C ASP A 39 -10.83 15.81 4.20
N ARG A 40 -9.54 16.11 4.38
CA ARG A 40 -9.07 17.37 4.99
C ARG A 40 -9.14 18.57 4.05
N ILE A 41 -8.93 18.36 2.74
CA ILE A 41 -8.93 19.43 1.73
C ILE A 41 -10.36 19.72 1.24
N PHE A 42 -11.14 18.68 0.95
CA PHE A 42 -12.47 18.81 0.38
C PHE A 42 -13.59 18.73 1.42
N GLY A 43 -13.30 18.24 2.64
CA GLY A 43 -14.32 17.99 3.64
C GLY A 43 -15.10 16.70 3.35
N LEU A 44 -15.64 16.10 4.40
CA LEU A 44 -16.50 14.93 4.28
C LEU A 44 -17.79 15.32 3.50
N PRO A 45 -18.22 14.54 2.50
CA PRO A 45 -19.52 14.77 1.86
C PRO A 45 -20.65 14.70 2.89
N ALA A 46 -21.78 15.37 2.63
CA ALA A 46 -22.93 15.45 3.56
C ALA A 46 -23.45 14.08 4.04
N SER A 47 -23.15 13.00 3.33
CA SER A 47 -23.43 11.61 3.70
C SER A 47 -22.55 11.03 4.82
N ALA A 48 -21.44 11.68 5.16
CA ALA A 48 -20.49 11.28 6.20
C ALA A 48 -20.43 12.27 7.38
N GLN A 49 -21.24 13.33 7.37
CA GLN A 49 -21.50 14.09 8.59
C GLN A 49 -22.32 13.21 9.55
N ALA A 50 -21.79 12.97 10.75
CA ALA A 50 -22.58 12.41 11.84
C ALA A 50 -23.73 13.38 12.14
N ALA A 51 -24.96 12.84 12.19
CA ALA A 51 -26.21 13.56 12.43
C ALA A 51 -26.22 14.30 13.78
#